data_AF-A0A0M4MHB1-F1
#
_entry.id   AF-A0A0M4MHB1-F1
#
_cell.length_a   1.000
_cell.length_b   1.000
_cell.length_c   1.000
_cell.angle_alpha   90.00
_cell.angle_beta   90.00
_cell.angle_gamma   90.00
#
_symmetry.space_group_name_H-M   'P 1'
#
loop_
_entity.id
_entity.type
_entity.pdbx_description
1 polymer ?
#
loop_
_entity_poly.entity_id
_entity_poly.type
_entity_poly.pdbx_seq_one_letter_code
_entity_poly.pdbx_strand_id
1 'polypeptide(L)'
;MINLKDYKWVVSESIKKAQRMTMVGDALRCVLTLNNRLEITSAMETLTDKEKNILRFLDHSFSCDSDEVTLYAYYRFNRLQISDTRIDESDLCRFVISFQVPRNIWTNYQEKDANEFSAEITRCMKLISSSTIDLRQKIARIGYYLNHMAPVIYYVGDHVYSNFDYLNNLTSNRINFKKNNLFEYWDSEDYRSWDKEDLIFICFLDYLLESGIQTRCEEFNAKQISLKILERYFDIKHDEYLSEGIVSSDYNYESSLESKAQSLKKEFALACDGRTVYRYINGLSLQKEERYLDDESLRAELPEYSSINQMLKNSFNLDFYFEYEYENSLMKYYSANGKDCESAFLSLLKAILKCVSNDTKSDLAFSRFFCDIGLLIRLTKEQKYQEICDLNPRHYYCYVLPGDNMVRKMPSVITANVAMAVTTRMLYNGWHYMPANFLSSQSVDNSKREYYFSAVLPDVAKLDKYHHVGHVKSEVNNTIRIPGELWINGREFRSLMDLRLMRQGDEEYTISDLKKALKAFKYVQIAEQKLIDYISDLNNYDFSLTKITKKTYINLIQLMKKEN
;
A
#
# COMPACT_ATOMS: atom_id res chain seq x y z
N MET A 1 23.93 -20.53 1.91
CA MET A 1 22.68 -19.88 1.43
C MET A 1 21.83 -19.60 2.66
N ILE A 2 21.57 -18.33 2.98
CA ILE A 2 20.58 -17.98 4.02
C ILE A 2 19.23 -18.45 3.48
N ASN A 3 18.55 -19.35 4.18
CA ASN A 3 17.23 -19.82 3.76
C ASN A 3 16.22 -18.70 4.04
N LEU A 4 16.02 -17.82 3.06
CA LEU A 4 15.10 -16.70 3.16
C LEU A 4 13.67 -17.24 3.22
N LYS A 5 12.94 -16.92 4.29
CA LYS A 5 11.53 -17.29 4.46
C LYS A 5 10.64 -16.32 3.68
N ASP A 6 10.78 -16.30 2.36
CA ASP A 6 9.97 -15.49 1.45
C ASP A 6 8.58 -16.12 1.20
N TYR A 7 7.78 -15.48 0.36
CA TYR A 7 6.46 -15.97 -0.02
C TYR A 7 6.48 -17.39 -0.61
N LYS A 8 7.44 -17.69 -1.50
CA LYS A 8 7.55 -19.01 -2.15
C LYS A 8 7.87 -20.10 -1.13
N TRP A 9 8.67 -19.77 -0.11
CA TRP A 9 8.92 -20.66 1.02
C TRP A 9 7.64 -20.96 1.80
N VAL A 10 6.83 -19.94 2.12
CA VAL A 10 5.55 -20.11 2.85
C VAL A 10 4.57 -21.01 2.07
N VAL A 11 4.44 -20.81 0.76
CA VAL A 11 3.61 -21.66 -0.11
C VAL A 11 4.11 -23.11 -0.09
N SER A 12 5.42 -23.30 -0.28
CA SER A 12 6.04 -24.63 -0.30
C SER A 12 5.85 -25.38 1.03
N GLU A 13 5.97 -24.67 2.15
CA GLU A 13 5.75 -25.20 3.48
C GLU A 13 4.28 -25.65 3.66
N SER A 14 3.34 -24.80 3.23
CA SER A 14 1.90 -25.04 3.35
C SER A 14 1.45 -26.25 2.53
N ILE A 15 1.94 -26.39 1.29
CA ILE A 15 1.66 -27.55 0.43
C ILE A 15 2.20 -28.84 1.05
N LYS A 16 3.46 -28.85 1.51
CA LYS A 16 4.07 -30.01 2.16
C LYS A 16 3.31 -30.45 3.41
N LYS A 17 2.77 -29.49 4.16
CA LYS A 17 1.95 -29.76 5.34
C LYS A 17 0.60 -30.35 4.94
N ALA A 18 -0.08 -29.77 3.95
CA ALA A 18 -1.37 -30.24 3.45
C ALA A 18 -1.29 -31.69 2.92
N GLN A 19 -0.23 -32.04 2.20
CA GLN A 19 0.00 -33.40 1.68
C GLN A 19 0.14 -34.48 2.77
N ARG A 20 0.33 -34.09 4.04
CA ARG A 20 0.43 -35.00 5.18
C ARG A 20 -0.85 -35.06 6.01
N MET A 21 -1.85 -34.24 5.69
CA MET A 21 -3.13 -34.22 6.39
C MET A 21 -4.03 -35.35 5.87
N THR A 22 -4.82 -35.93 6.77
CA THR A 22 -5.75 -37.01 6.44
C THR A 22 -7.07 -36.51 5.88
N MET A 23 -7.54 -35.35 6.37
CA MET A 23 -8.78 -34.73 5.92
C MET A 23 -8.51 -33.77 4.76
N VAL A 24 -9.20 -33.98 3.63
CA VAL A 24 -9.05 -33.16 2.42
C VAL A 24 -9.43 -31.71 2.69
N GLY A 25 -10.54 -31.47 3.39
CA GLY A 25 -10.97 -30.11 3.74
C GLY A 25 -9.90 -29.34 4.52
N ASP A 26 -9.29 -29.97 5.53
CA ASP A 26 -8.20 -29.38 6.32
C ASP A 26 -6.95 -29.12 5.47
N ALA A 27 -6.61 -30.06 4.57
CA ALA A 27 -5.47 -29.91 3.66
C ALA A 27 -5.64 -28.69 2.74
N LEU A 28 -6.83 -28.53 2.14
CA LEU A 28 -7.11 -27.38 1.27
C LEU A 28 -7.14 -26.08 2.06
N ARG A 29 -7.75 -26.06 3.25
CA ARG A 29 -7.74 -24.88 4.15
C ARG A 29 -6.32 -24.51 4.56
N CYS A 30 -5.46 -25.49 4.84
CA CYS A 30 -4.06 -25.26 5.17
C CYS A 30 -3.30 -24.55 4.04
N VAL A 31 -3.54 -24.92 2.77
CA VAL A 31 -2.92 -24.21 1.64
C VAL A 31 -3.54 -22.84 1.44
N LEU A 32 -4.88 -22.76 1.48
CA LEU A 32 -5.64 -21.52 1.29
C LEU A 32 -5.23 -20.43 2.28
N THR A 33 -5.08 -20.78 3.57
CA THR A 33 -4.69 -19.84 4.63
C THR A 33 -3.17 -19.69 4.77
N LEU A 34 -2.37 -20.29 3.89
CA LEU A 34 -0.91 -20.33 3.97
C LEU A 34 -0.41 -20.79 5.35
N ASN A 35 -1.02 -21.88 5.83
CA ASN A 35 -0.82 -22.48 7.13
C ASN A 35 -1.19 -21.51 8.26
N ASN A 36 -2.44 -21.02 8.24
CA ASN A 36 -3.07 -20.13 9.22
C ASN A 36 -2.43 -18.73 9.34
N ARG A 37 -1.71 -18.28 8.31
CA ARG A 37 -1.14 -16.92 8.24
C ARG A 37 -2.11 -15.91 7.66
N LEU A 38 -3.11 -16.38 6.91
CA LEU A 38 -4.22 -15.57 6.42
C LEU A 38 -5.52 -16.00 7.11
N GLU A 39 -6.41 -15.03 7.33
CA GLU A 39 -7.76 -15.33 7.77
C GLU A 39 -8.52 -16.08 6.68
N ILE A 40 -9.31 -17.07 7.10
CA ILE A 40 -10.03 -17.93 6.16
C ILE A 40 -11.06 -17.13 5.35
N THR A 41 -11.70 -16.12 5.95
CA THR A 41 -12.67 -15.24 5.29
C THR A 41 -12.05 -14.51 4.11
N SER A 42 -10.92 -13.83 4.31
CA SER A 42 -10.18 -13.14 3.24
C SER A 42 -9.62 -14.14 2.21
N ALA A 43 -9.08 -15.27 2.65
CA ALA A 43 -8.50 -16.26 1.73
C ALA A 43 -9.57 -16.88 0.80
N MET A 44 -10.80 -17.07 1.29
CA MET A 44 -11.93 -17.56 0.50
C MET A 44 -12.34 -16.58 -0.63
N GLU A 45 -11.97 -15.31 -0.56
CA GLU A 45 -12.26 -14.32 -1.62
C GLU A 45 -11.41 -14.56 -2.89
N THR A 46 -10.33 -15.34 -2.79
CA THR A 46 -9.51 -15.76 -3.95
C THR A 46 -10.22 -16.82 -4.83
N LEU A 47 -11.26 -17.47 -4.29
CA LEU A 47 -11.90 -18.65 -4.87
C LEU A 47 -13.12 -18.29 -5.71
N THR A 48 -13.35 -19.04 -6.79
CA THR A 48 -14.62 -19.01 -7.53
C THR A 48 -15.74 -19.62 -6.69
N ASP A 49 -17.00 -19.43 -7.10
CA ASP A 49 -18.13 -19.93 -6.30
C ASP A 49 -18.22 -21.47 -6.34
N LYS A 50 -17.85 -22.12 -7.46
CA LYS A 50 -17.68 -23.58 -7.50
C LYS A 50 -16.63 -24.07 -6.48
N GLU A 51 -15.51 -23.37 -6.33
CA GLU A 51 -14.42 -23.74 -5.41
C GLU A 51 -14.84 -23.56 -3.94
N LYS A 52 -15.51 -22.44 -3.62
CA LYS A 52 -16.09 -22.21 -2.28
C LYS A 52 -17.11 -23.29 -1.91
N ASN A 53 -17.94 -23.69 -2.87
CA ASN A 53 -18.96 -24.72 -2.63
C ASN A 53 -18.34 -26.10 -2.42
N ILE A 54 -17.27 -26.45 -3.14
CA ILE A 54 -16.51 -27.68 -2.87
C ILE A 54 -15.90 -27.67 -1.46
N LEU A 55 -15.30 -26.57 -1.02
CA LEU A 55 -14.75 -26.49 0.34
C LEU A 55 -15.83 -26.66 1.41
N ARG A 56 -17.00 -26.05 1.24
CA ARG A 56 -18.15 -26.22 2.15
C ARG A 56 -18.70 -27.64 2.13
N PHE A 57 -18.71 -28.28 0.97
CA PHE A 57 -19.10 -29.67 0.82
C PHE A 57 -18.16 -30.59 1.62
N LEU A 58 -16.86 -30.36 1.55
CA LEU A 58 -15.85 -31.15 2.26
C LEU A 58 -15.89 -31.00 3.80
N ASP A 59 -16.58 -29.99 4.35
CA ASP A 59 -16.76 -29.83 5.79
C ASP A 59 -17.75 -30.86 6.39
N HIS A 60 -18.53 -31.53 5.54
CA HIS A 60 -19.59 -32.45 5.96
C HIS A 60 -19.19 -33.89 5.60
N SER A 61 -19.38 -34.81 6.55
CA SER A 61 -19.15 -36.24 6.30
C SER A 61 -20.29 -36.80 5.45
N PHE A 62 -20.00 -37.18 4.21
CA PHE A 62 -20.97 -37.81 3.33
C PHE A 62 -20.56 -39.25 3.02
N SER A 63 -21.52 -40.16 3.09
CA SER A 63 -21.43 -41.51 2.53
C SER A 63 -21.79 -41.41 1.05
N CYS A 64 -20.88 -41.82 0.17
CA CYS A 64 -21.12 -41.82 -1.26
C CYS A 64 -21.30 -43.26 -1.74
N ASP A 65 -22.50 -43.60 -2.21
CA ASP A 65 -22.81 -44.87 -2.89
C ASP A 65 -22.79 -44.71 -4.43
N SER A 66 -22.27 -43.60 -4.97
CA SER A 66 -22.51 -43.15 -6.35
C SER A 66 -21.27 -42.79 -7.17
N ASP A 67 -21.46 -42.68 -8.50
CA ASP A 67 -20.48 -42.23 -9.53
C ASP A 67 -19.67 -40.99 -9.10
N GLU A 68 -18.34 -41.15 -9.09
CA GLU A 68 -17.39 -40.15 -8.61
C GLU A 68 -16.59 -39.52 -9.75
N VAL A 69 -16.14 -38.29 -9.52
CA VAL A 69 -15.15 -37.59 -10.35
C VAL A 69 -13.94 -37.24 -9.50
N THR A 70 -12.76 -37.44 -10.07
CA THR A 70 -11.50 -37.06 -9.44
C THR A 70 -11.25 -35.58 -9.67
N LEU A 71 -11.14 -34.83 -8.59
CA LEU A 71 -10.72 -33.43 -8.60
C LEU A 71 -9.25 -33.32 -8.18
N TYR A 72 -8.59 -32.34 -8.78
CA TYR A 72 -7.19 -32.00 -8.56
C TYR A 72 -7.12 -30.56 -8.05
N ALA A 73 -6.50 -30.38 -6.88
CA ALA A 73 -6.23 -29.08 -6.31
C ALA A 73 -4.80 -28.63 -6.64
N TYR A 74 -4.67 -27.40 -7.10
CA TYR A 74 -3.40 -26.74 -7.42
C TYR A 74 -3.30 -25.43 -6.67
N TYR A 75 -2.08 -25.04 -6.31
CA TYR A 75 -1.78 -23.67 -5.93
C TYR A 75 -1.23 -22.95 -7.16
N ARG A 76 -2.04 -22.09 -7.77
CA ARG A 76 -1.75 -21.43 -9.05
C ARG A 76 -2.01 -19.93 -8.97
N PHE A 77 -1.09 -19.13 -9.50
CA PHE A 77 -1.19 -17.66 -9.51
C PHE A 77 -1.54 -17.05 -8.13
N ASN A 78 -0.96 -17.58 -7.05
CA ASN A 78 -1.20 -17.17 -5.67
C ASN A 78 -2.59 -17.50 -5.09
N ARG A 79 -3.36 -18.39 -5.72
CA ARG A 79 -4.64 -18.89 -5.21
C ARG A 79 -4.73 -20.41 -5.28
N LEU A 80 -5.65 -20.98 -4.52
CA LEU A 80 -6.05 -22.38 -4.69
C LEU A 80 -6.99 -22.47 -5.91
N GLN A 81 -6.74 -23.42 -6.80
CA GLN A 81 -7.58 -23.75 -7.95
C GLN A 81 -7.97 -25.22 -7.92
N ILE A 82 -9.23 -25.54 -8.21
CA ILE A 82 -9.72 -26.93 -8.28
C ILE A 82 -10.24 -27.24 -9.70
N SER A 83 -9.77 -28.35 -10.27
CA SER A 83 -10.13 -28.80 -11.62
C SER A 83 -10.39 -30.31 -11.67
N ASP A 84 -11.28 -30.75 -12.54
CA ASP A 84 -11.47 -32.17 -12.92
C ASP A 84 -10.48 -32.64 -14.01
N THR A 85 -9.72 -31.71 -14.57
CA THR A 85 -8.65 -31.97 -15.52
C THR A 85 -7.29 -31.73 -14.87
N ARG A 86 -6.31 -32.57 -15.20
CA ARG A 86 -4.93 -32.35 -14.74
C ARG A 86 -4.35 -31.11 -15.43
N ILE A 87 -3.64 -30.31 -14.66
CA ILE A 87 -2.94 -29.11 -15.11
C ILE A 87 -1.44 -29.37 -14.97
N ASP A 88 -0.66 -29.04 -15.99
CA ASP A 88 0.79 -29.18 -15.94
C ASP A 88 1.39 -28.25 -14.89
N GLU A 89 2.32 -28.79 -14.09
CA GLU A 89 3.05 -28.00 -13.09
C GLU A 89 4.01 -27.01 -13.76
N SER A 90 4.15 -25.85 -13.14
CA SER A 90 5.07 -24.79 -13.55
C SER A 90 5.51 -23.99 -12.33
N ASP A 91 6.38 -23.00 -12.52
CA ASP A 91 6.78 -22.09 -11.43
C ASP A 91 5.60 -21.35 -10.78
N LEU A 92 4.49 -21.21 -11.52
CA LEU A 92 3.26 -20.54 -11.08
C LEU A 92 2.10 -21.48 -10.82
N CYS A 93 2.30 -22.81 -10.91
CA CYS A 93 1.27 -23.83 -10.72
C CYS A 93 1.88 -25.05 -10.03
N ARG A 94 1.45 -25.38 -8.81
CA ARG A 94 1.98 -26.51 -8.05
C ARG A 94 0.88 -27.43 -7.60
N PHE A 95 1.05 -28.72 -7.78
CA PHE A 95 0.08 -29.71 -7.33
C PHE A 95 -0.01 -29.73 -5.80
N VAL A 96 -1.23 -29.79 -5.29
CA VAL A 96 -1.50 -29.89 -3.85
C VAL A 96 -1.88 -31.33 -3.50
N ILE A 97 -3.10 -31.73 -3.86
CA ILE A 97 -3.70 -33.04 -3.60
C ILE A 97 -4.77 -33.36 -4.66
N SER A 98 -5.19 -34.62 -4.74
CA SER A 98 -6.36 -35.05 -5.49
C SER A 98 -7.35 -35.76 -4.57
N PHE A 99 -8.65 -35.64 -4.87
CA PHE A 99 -9.72 -36.22 -4.06
C PHE A 99 -10.94 -36.54 -4.93
N GLN A 100 -11.82 -37.41 -4.45
CA GLN A 100 -13.06 -37.78 -5.15
C GLN A 100 -14.24 -36.96 -4.61
N VAL A 101 -15.17 -36.62 -5.50
CA VAL A 101 -16.49 -36.08 -5.13
C VAL A 101 -17.56 -36.70 -6.03
N PRO A 102 -18.84 -36.71 -5.60
CA PRO A 102 -19.94 -37.14 -6.47
C PRO A 102 -19.99 -36.30 -7.76
N ARG A 103 -20.06 -36.97 -8.93
CA ARG A 103 -20.03 -36.30 -10.24
C ARG A 103 -21.16 -35.28 -10.39
N ASN A 104 -22.36 -35.66 -9.98
CA ASN A 104 -23.54 -34.80 -10.02
C ASN A 104 -23.37 -33.48 -9.22
N ILE A 105 -22.69 -33.53 -8.08
CA ILE A 105 -22.40 -32.35 -7.26
C ILE A 105 -21.44 -31.42 -7.98
N TRP A 106 -20.34 -31.97 -8.52
CA TRP A 106 -19.36 -31.16 -9.25
C TRP A 106 -19.96 -30.53 -10.52
N THR A 107 -20.69 -31.30 -11.33
CA THR A 107 -21.36 -30.81 -12.53
C THR A 107 -22.36 -29.69 -12.20
N ASN A 108 -23.17 -29.84 -11.15
CA ASN A 108 -24.10 -28.80 -10.70
C ASN A 108 -23.37 -27.50 -10.30
N TYR A 109 -22.22 -27.60 -9.63
CA TYR A 109 -21.43 -26.41 -9.28
C TYR A 109 -20.81 -25.75 -10.52
N GLN A 110 -20.31 -26.53 -11.49
CA GLN A 110 -19.80 -26.01 -12.76
C GLN A 110 -20.91 -25.29 -13.56
N GLU A 111 -22.11 -25.89 -13.66
CA GLU A 111 -23.24 -25.30 -14.37
C GLU A 111 -23.71 -23.98 -13.73
N LYS A 112 -23.76 -23.91 -12.40
CA LYS A 112 -24.09 -22.67 -11.68
C LYS A 112 -23.08 -21.56 -11.96
N ASP A 113 -21.79 -21.87 -11.82
CA ASP A 113 -20.68 -20.92 -12.06
C ASP A 113 -20.71 -20.41 -13.52
N ALA A 114 -20.95 -21.30 -14.49
CA ALA A 114 -21.07 -20.94 -15.90
C ALA A 114 -22.30 -20.06 -16.21
N ASN A 115 -23.44 -20.35 -15.58
CA ASN A 115 -24.65 -19.54 -15.72
C ASN A 115 -24.48 -18.13 -15.14
N GLU A 116 -23.87 -18.02 -13.95
CA GLU A 116 -23.55 -16.72 -13.33
C GLU A 116 -22.56 -15.93 -14.19
N PHE A 117 -21.50 -16.58 -14.70
CA PHE A 117 -20.54 -15.96 -15.60
C PHE A 117 -21.22 -15.43 -16.87
N SER A 118 -22.10 -16.21 -17.50
CA SER A 118 -22.86 -15.77 -18.69
C SER A 118 -23.74 -14.55 -18.42
N ALA A 119 -24.37 -14.48 -17.24
CA ALA A 119 -25.16 -13.33 -16.82
C ALA A 119 -24.29 -12.08 -16.60
N GLU A 120 -23.12 -12.23 -15.98
CA GLU A 120 -22.14 -11.15 -15.80
C GLU A 120 -21.66 -10.58 -17.14
N ILE A 121 -21.34 -11.44 -18.13
CA ILE A 121 -20.95 -10.99 -19.47
C ILE A 121 -22.07 -10.22 -20.15
N THR A 122 -23.31 -10.72 -20.05
CA THR A 122 -24.49 -10.03 -20.61
C THR A 122 -24.65 -8.64 -19.99
N ARG A 123 -24.36 -8.50 -18.68
CA ARG A 123 -24.38 -7.22 -17.98
C ARG A 123 -23.24 -6.30 -18.46
N CYS A 124 -22.01 -6.79 -18.56
CA CYS A 124 -20.86 -6.01 -19.04
C CYS A 124 -21.08 -5.48 -20.46
N MET A 125 -21.61 -6.32 -21.36
CA MET A 125 -21.92 -5.94 -22.74
C MET A 125 -22.95 -4.82 -22.85
N LYS A 126 -23.84 -4.65 -21.86
CA LYS A 126 -24.78 -3.52 -21.80
C LYS A 126 -24.14 -2.22 -21.30
N LEU A 127 -23.05 -2.33 -20.51
CA LEU A 127 -22.37 -1.19 -19.88
C LEU A 127 -21.24 -0.64 -20.76
N ILE A 128 -20.63 -1.47 -21.59
CA ILE A 128 -19.70 -1.01 -22.62
C ILE A 128 -20.51 -0.24 -23.65
N SER A 129 -20.25 1.07 -23.73
CA SER A 129 -20.99 1.94 -24.64
C SER A 129 -20.80 1.49 -26.10
N SER A 130 -21.74 1.83 -26.96
CA SER A 130 -21.65 1.52 -28.39
C SER A 130 -20.54 2.29 -29.12
N SER A 131 -19.84 3.22 -28.45
CA SER A 131 -18.77 4.03 -29.02
C SER A 131 -17.38 3.48 -28.67
N THR A 132 -16.62 3.08 -29.69
CA THR A 132 -15.24 2.62 -29.55
C THR A 132 -14.32 3.67 -28.90
N ILE A 133 -14.63 4.96 -29.04
CA ILE A 133 -13.85 6.06 -28.48
C ILE A 133 -13.94 6.08 -26.95
N ASP A 134 -15.14 5.90 -26.41
CA ASP A 134 -15.38 5.90 -24.96
C ASP A 134 -14.69 4.69 -24.31
N LEU A 135 -14.80 3.50 -24.92
CA LEU A 135 -14.10 2.31 -24.44
C LEU A 135 -12.57 2.52 -24.39
N ARG A 136 -11.97 3.11 -25.43
CA ARG A 136 -10.52 3.40 -25.44
C ARG A 136 -10.11 4.39 -24.35
N GLN A 137 -10.94 5.41 -24.07
CA GLN A 137 -10.70 6.34 -22.97
C GLN A 137 -10.72 5.62 -21.61
N LYS A 138 -11.65 4.67 -21.42
CA LYS A 138 -11.70 3.84 -20.21
C LYS A 138 -10.46 2.96 -20.05
N ILE A 139 -10.04 2.26 -21.10
CA ILE A 139 -8.81 1.45 -21.11
C ILE A 139 -7.59 2.32 -20.77
N ALA A 140 -7.45 3.47 -21.43
CA ALA A 140 -6.35 4.41 -21.20
C ALA A 140 -6.35 4.92 -19.75
N ARG A 141 -7.52 5.24 -19.18
CA ARG A 141 -7.67 5.64 -17.78
C ARG A 141 -7.23 4.53 -16.83
N ILE A 142 -7.73 3.31 -17.02
CA ILE A 142 -7.37 2.15 -16.18
C ILE A 142 -5.86 1.87 -16.27
N GLY A 143 -5.31 1.82 -17.48
CA GLY A 143 -3.88 1.61 -17.70
C GLY A 143 -3.02 2.70 -17.08
N TYR A 144 -3.46 3.95 -17.16
CA TYR A 144 -2.81 5.07 -16.46
C TYR A 144 -2.80 4.84 -14.96
N TYR A 145 -3.93 4.56 -14.32
CA TYR A 145 -3.95 4.35 -12.86
C TYR A 145 -3.08 3.17 -12.43
N LEU A 146 -3.22 2.00 -13.06
CA LEU A 146 -2.48 0.79 -12.68
C LEU A 146 -0.97 0.94 -12.87
N ASN A 147 -0.51 1.71 -13.86
CA ASN A 147 0.92 1.97 -14.06
C ASN A 147 1.56 2.85 -12.97
N HIS A 148 0.77 3.73 -12.33
CA HIS A 148 1.28 4.73 -11.39
C HIS A 148 0.88 4.44 -9.93
N MET A 149 0.33 3.26 -9.63
CA MET A 149 -0.02 2.85 -8.27
C MET A 149 0.73 1.58 -7.83
N ALA A 150 0.51 1.16 -6.58
CA ALA A 150 1.05 -0.11 -6.12
C ALA A 150 0.51 -1.27 -6.98
N PRO A 151 1.32 -2.31 -7.25
CA PRO A 151 0.88 -3.36 -8.16
C PRO A 151 -0.32 -4.15 -7.62
N VAL A 152 -1.11 -4.67 -8.55
CA VAL A 152 -2.38 -5.34 -8.27
C VAL A 152 -2.39 -6.79 -8.73
N ILE A 153 -3.21 -7.63 -8.09
CA ILE A 153 -3.49 -9.02 -8.48
C ILE A 153 -4.99 -9.26 -8.37
N TYR A 154 -5.67 -9.47 -9.49
CA TYR A 154 -7.11 -9.81 -9.52
C TYR A 154 -7.36 -11.11 -10.27
N TYR A 155 -8.51 -11.71 -9.98
CA TYR A 155 -8.96 -12.94 -10.64
C TYR A 155 -10.34 -12.78 -11.26
N VAL A 156 -10.54 -13.35 -12.45
CA VAL A 156 -11.87 -13.53 -13.05
C VAL A 156 -11.96 -15.00 -13.46
N GLY A 157 -12.66 -15.79 -12.66
CA GLY A 157 -12.64 -17.24 -12.81
C GLY A 157 -11.22 -17.77 -12.66
N ASP A 158 -10.71 -18.42 -13.71
CA ASP A 158 -9.37 -18.98 -13.76
C ASP A 158 -8.30 -18.03 -14.34
N HIS A 159 -8.71 -16.84 -14.81
CA HIS A 159 -7.80 -15.80 -15.34
C HIS A 159 -7.23 -14.94 -14.21
N VAL A 160 -5.99 -14.51 -14.39
CA VAL A 160 -5.30 -13.55 -13.50
C VAL A 160 -5.03 -12.26 -14.26
N TYR A 161 -5.25 -11.13 -13.63
CA TYR A 161 -4.91 -9.80 -14.15
C TYR A 161 -3.97 -9.11 -13.17
N SER A 162 -2.74 -8.83 -13.60
CA SER A 162 -1.73 -8.31 -12.69
C SER A 162 -0.64 -7.51 -13.40
N ASN A 163 -0.10 -6.52 -12.69
CA ASN A 163 1.18 -5.89 -12.98
C ASN A 163 2.24 -6.20 -11.92
N PHE A 164 1.99 -7.18 -11.04
CA PHE A 164 2.87 -7.61 -9.97
C PHE A 164 3.95 -8.57 -10.49
N ASP A 165 5.21 -8.11 -10.49
CA ASP A 165 6.44 -8.90 -10.69
C ASP A 165 6.29 -10.10 -11.66
N TYR A 166 6.28 -11.32 -11.13
CA TYR A 166 6.22 -12.58 -11.88
C TYR A 166 4.83 -12.96 -12.41
N LEU A 167 3.78 -12.24 -12.02
CA LEU A 167 2.41 -12.39 -12.52
C LEU A 167 2.05 -11.35 -13.59
N ASN A 168 2.96 -10.43 -13.93
CA ASN A 168 2.65 -9.32 -14.82
C ASN A 168 2.22 -9.80 -16.21
N ASN A 169 0.97 -9.51 -16.57
CA ASN A 169 0.42 -9.65 -17.91
C ASN A 169 -0.26 -8.38 -18.43
N LEU A 170 -0.41 -7.36 -17.58
CA LEU A 170 -1.07 -6.10 -17.94
C LEU A 170 -0.15 -5.13 -18.68
N THR A 171 1.15 -5.04 -18.33
CA THR A 171 2.01 -3.91 -18.75
C THR A 171 3.34 -4.36 -19.36
N SER A 172 3.86 -3.64 -20.39
CA SER A 172 5.17 -3.90 -21.02
C SER A 172 6.37 -3.36 -20.23
N ASN A 173 6.16 -2.41 -19.32
CA ASN A 173 7.23 -1.64 -18.68
C ASN A 173 8.10 -2.44 -17.67
N ARG A 174 7.83 -3.72 -17.45
CA ARG A 174 8.60 -4.57 -16.53
C ARG A 174 9.36 -5.67 -17.29
N ILE A 175 10.66 -5.41 -17.41
CA ILE A 175 11.84 -6.09 -18.01
C ILE A 175 11.77 -7.56 -18.53
N ASN A 176 10.74 -8.39 -18.29
CA ASN A 176 10.81 -9.83 -18.55
C ASN A 176 9.66 -10.50 -19.33
N PHE A 177 8.83 -9.77 -20.09
CA PHE A 177 7.77 -10.41 -20.89
C PHE A 177 7.95 -10.31 -22.41
N LYS A 178 7.82 -11.46 -23.09
CA LYS A 178 7.94 -11.67 -24.55
C LYS A 178 6.58 -11.92 -25.25
N LYS A 179 5.47 -11.53 -24.65
CA LYS A 179 4.12 -11.59 -25.26
C LYS A 179 3.47 -10.20 -25.21
N ASN A 180 2.62 -9.89 -26.18
CA ASN A 180 1.77 -8.68 -26.18
C ASN A 180 1.10 -8.57 -24.79
N ASN A 181 1.27 -7.44 -24.12
CA ASN A 181 0.57 -7.20 -22.87
C ASN A 181 -0.90 -6.87 -23.15
N LEU A 182 -1.75 -7.05 -22.13
CA LEU A 182 -3.19 -6.91 -22.30
C LEU A 182 -3.62 -5.49 -22.66
N PHE A 183 -2.98 -4.43 -22.12
CA PHE A 183 -3.33 -3.05 -22.50
C PHE A 183 -3.04 -2.73 -23.96
N GLU A 184 -1.92 -3.20 -24.51
CA GLU A 184 -1.61 -3.07 -25.95
C GLU A 184 -2.60 -3.86 -26.82
N TYR A 185 -2.95 -5.07 -26.39
CA TYR A 185 -3.95 -5.91 -27.09
C TYR A 185 -5.34 -5.26 -27.09
N TRP A 186 -5.82 -4.76 -25.95
CA TRP A 186 -7.12 -4.11 -25.86
C TRP A 186 -7.18 -2.76 -26.59
N ASP A 187 -6.05 -2.06 -26.74
CA ASP A 187 -6.01 -0.83 -27.53
C ASP A 187 -6.04 -1.10 -29.05
N SER A 188 -5.46 -2.23 -29.49
CA SER A 188 -5.35 -2.59 -30.92
C SER A 188 -6.55 -3.35 -31.47
N GLU A 189 -7.20 -4.20 -30.67
CA GLU A 189 -8.25 -5.12 -31.14
C GLU A 189 -9.68 -4.66 -30.80
N ASP A 190 -10.66 -5.12 -31.59
CA ASP A 190 -12.09 -4.91 -31.29
C ASP A 190 -12.50 -5.74 -30.08
N TYR A 191 -13.25 -5.16 -29.14
CA TYR A 191 -13.68 -5.82 -27.89
C TYR A 191 -14.48 -7.10 -28.10
N ARG A 192 -15.09 -7.28 -29.28
CA ARG A 192 -15.79 -8.52 -29.65
C ARG A 192 -14.85 -9.72 -29.83
N SER A 193 -13.55 -9.46 -29.97
CA SER A 193 -12.51 -10.49 -30.11
C SER A 193 -11.82 -10.81 -28.79
N TRP A 194 -12.05 -10.03 -27.73
CA TRP A 194 -11.44 -10.24 -26.42
C TRP A 194 -11.99 -11.49 -25.75
N ASP A 195 -11.22 -12.00 -24.80
CA ASP A 195 -11.73 -12.99 -23.86
C ASP A 195 -12.87 -12.38 -23.04
N LYS A 196 -13.86 -13.19 -22.68
CA LYS A 196 -15.06 -12.71 -21.97
C LYS A 196 -14.69 -12.11 -20.62
N GLU A 197 -13.72 -12.71 -19.95
CA GLU A 197 -13.16 -12.29 -18.68
C GLU A 197 -12.58 -10.87 -18.72
N ASP A 198 -12.02 -10.46 -19.86
CA ASP A 198 -11.44 -9.12 -20.04
C ASP A 198 -12.51 -8.03 -19.92
N LEU A 199 -13.72 -8.30 -20.41
CA LEU A 199 -14.85 -7.38 -20.32
C LEU A 199 -15.24 -7.14 -18.85
N ILE A 200 -15.22 -8.18 -18.03
CA ILE A 200 -15.49 -8.06 -16.59
C ILE A 200 -14.41 -7.22 -15.92
N PHE A 201 -13.14 -7.50 -16.21
CA PHE A 201 -12.02 -6.74 -15.65
C PHE A 201 -12.12 -5.24 -15.98
N ILE A 202 -12.37 -4.90 -17.25
CA ILE A 202 -12.49 -3.51 -17.71
C ILE A 202 -13.68 -2.81 -17.05
N CYS A 203 -14.89 -3.41 -17.11
CA CYS A 203 -16.07 -2.80 -16.50
C CYS A 203 -15.92 -2.65 -14.97
N PHE A 204 -15.36 -3.65 -14.29
CA PHE A 204 -15.15 -3.62 -12.85
C PHE A 204 -14.26 -2.44 -12.43
N LEU A 205 -13.09 -2.31 -13.06
CA LEU A 205 -12.15 -1.25 -12.70
C LEU A 205 -12.63 0.14 -13.08
N ASP A 206 -13.37 0.26 -14.17
CA ASP A 206 -13.94 1.53 -14.62
C ASP A 206 -14.82 2.16 -13.52
N TYR A 207 -15.79 1.40 -13.02
CA TYR A 207 -16.68 1.86 -11.96
C TYR A 207 -16.00 1.93 -10.58
N LEU A 208 -15.05 1.03 -10.30
CA LEU A 208 -14.31 1.09 -9.03
C LEU A 208 -13.50 2.40 -8.92
N LEU A 209 -12.81 2.79 -9.99
CA LEU A 209 -12.04 4.05 -10.04
C LEU A 209 -12.92 5.30 -9.96
N GLU A 210 -14.19 5.20 -10.34
CA GLU A 210 -15.14 6.31 -10.18
C GLU A 210 -15.66 6.45 -8.75
N SER A 211 -15.55 5.39 -7.94
CA SER A 211 -16.13 5.33 -6.61
C SER A 211 -15.32 6.00 -5.50
N GLY A 212 -14.08 6.42 -5.78
CA GLY A 212 -13.20 7.03 -4.78
C GLY A 212 -11.82 7.36 -5.33
N ILE A 213 -10.80 7.38 -4.46
CA ILE A 213 -9.41 7.55 -4.90
C ILE A 213 -8.83 6.24 -5.44
N GLN A 214 -7.72 6.34 -6.17
CA GLN A 214 -7.07 5.21 -6.84
C GLN A 214 -6.70 4.05 -5.91
N THR A 215 -6.56 4.31 -4.60
CA THR A 215 -6.22 3.26 -3.63
C THR A 215 -7.33 2.23 -3.44
N ARG A 216 -8.57 2.50 -3.88
CA ARG A 216 -9.68 1.50 -3.88
C ARG A 216 -9.35 0.24 -4.66
N CYS A 217 -8.56 0.36 -5.72
CA CYS A 217 -8.06 -0.78 -6.47
C CYS A 217 -7.25 -1.74 -5.58
N GLU A 218 -6.50 -1.23 -4.61
CA GLU A 218 -5.67 -2.05 -3.71
C GLU A 218 -6.51 -2.87 -2.70
N GLU A 219 -7.79 -2.53 -2.50
CA GLU A 219 -8.70 -3.28 -1.62
C GLU A 219 -9.14 -4.63 -2.21
N PHE A 220 -9.00 -4.78 -3.53
CA PHE A 220 -9.35 -6.01 -4.26
C PHE A 220 -8.15 -6.90 -4.56
N ASN A 221 -6.97 -6.58 -4.03
CA ASN A 221 -5.79 -7.42 -4.19
C ASN A 221 -6.04 -8.85 -3.70
N ALA A 222 -5.68 -9.81 -4.54
CA ALA A 222 -5.89 -11.24 -4.35
C ALA A 222 -7.37 -11.65 -4.19
N LYS A 223 -8.29 -11.05 -4.96
CA LYS A 223 -9.72 -11.41 -4.94
C LYS A 223 -10.25 -11.75 -6.33
N GLN A 224 -11.30 -12.58 -6.36
CA GLN A 224 -12.20 -12.67 -7.50
C GLN A 224 -12.94 -11.34 -7.67
N ILE A 225 -13.04 -10.87 -8.91
CA ILE A 225 -13.76 -9.64 -9.26
C ILE A 225 -14.89 -9.96 -10.24
N SER A 226 -16.01 -9.27 -10.06
CA SER A 226 -17.19 -9.31 -10.94
C SER A 226 -18.07 -8.08 -10.67
N LEU A 227 -19.04 -7.78 -11.53
CA LEU A 227 -19.96 -6.66 -11.29
C LEU A 227 -20.88 -6.93 -10.10
N LYS A 228 -21.32 -8.18 -9.90
CA LYS A 228 -22.03 -8.59 -8.67
C LYS A 228 -21.20 -8.35 -7.41
N ILE A 229 -19.89 -8.64 -7.44
CA ILE A 229 -19.00 -8.35 -6.31
C ILE A 229 -18.83 -6.85 -6.10
N LEU A 230 -18.68 -6.07 -7.18
CA LEU A 230 -18.54 -4.62 -7.11
C LEU A 230 -19.77 -3.94 -6.51
N GLU A 231 -20.95 -4.34 -6.98
CA GLU A 231 -22.23 -3.82 -6.50
C GLU A 231 -22.41 -4.08 -5.00
N ARG A 232 -22.16 -5.33 -4.57
CA ARG A 232 -22.20 -5.68 -3.16
C ARG A 232 -21.16 -4.90 -2.35
N TYR A 233 -19.97 -4.71 -2.90
CA TYR A 233 -18.93 -3.91 -2.25
C TYR A 233 -19.36 -2.46 -2.07
N PHE A 234 -20.04 -1.86 -3.05
CA PHE A 234 -20.56 -0.52 -2.91
C PHE A 234 -21.59 -0.40 -1.78
N ASP A 235 -22.52 -1.35 -1.71
CA ASP A 235 -23.52 -1.38 -0.63
C ASP A 235 -22.85 -1.56 0.74
N ILE A 236 -21.89 -2.49 0.87
CA ILE A 236 -21.12 -2.69 2.10
C ILE A 236 -20.33 -1.43 2.48
N LYS A 237 -19.70 -0.75 1.52
CA LYS A 237 -18.92 0.46 1.80
C LYS A 237 -19.81 1.61 2.27
N HIS A 238 -21.00 1.74 1.68
CA HIS A 238 -21.98 2.69 2.17
C HIS A 238 -22.43 2.35 3.60
N ASP A 239 -22.72 1.08 3.90
CA ASP A 239 -23.05 0.62 5.25
C ASP A 239 -21.92 0.91 6.25
N GLU A 240 -20.66 0.72 5.86
CA GLU A 240 -19.48 1.08 6.65
C GLU A 240 -19.47 2.58 6.95
N TYR A 241 -19.63 3.44 5.93
CA TYR A 241 -19.70 4.89 6.11
C TYR A 241 -20.86 5.30 7.03
N LEU A 242 -22.05 4.72 6.85
CA LEU A 242 -23.20 4.97 7.73
C LEU A 242 -22.93 4.56 9.18
N SER A 243 -22.28 3.41 9.40
CA SER A 243 -21.93 2.92 10.74
C SER A 243 -20.92 3.84 11.45
N GLU A 244 -20.09 4.53 10.67
CA GLU A 244 -19.15 5.56 11.10
C GLU A 244 -19.81 6.95 11.15
N GLY A 245 -21.14 7.05 11.03
CA GLY A 245 -21.87 8.32 11.07
C GLY A 245 -21.54 9.28 9.93
N ILE A 246 -20.93 8.79 8.85
CA ILE A 246 -20.68 9.54 7.61
C ILE A 246 -21.94 9.40 6.76
N VAL A 247 -22.75 10.46 6.71
CA VAL A 247 -24.06 10.40 6.04
C VAL A 247 -24.06 11.27 4.79
N SER A 248 -24.29 10.65 3.63
CA SER A 248 -24.73 11.34 2.41
C SER A 248 -26.19 10.99 2.13
N SER A 249 -27.02 11.98 1.77
CA SER A 249 -28.41 11.78 1.36
C SER A 249 -28.56 11.11 -0.02
N ASP A 250 -27.45 10.91 -0.73
CA ASP A 250 -27.46 10.62 -2.17
C ASP A 250 -27.35 9.13 -2.49
N TYR A 251 -27.00 8.27 -1.52
CA TYR A 251 -26.86 6.84 -1.78
C TYR A 251 -28.22 6.14 -1.84
N ASN A 252 -28.41 5.29 -2.86
CA ASN A 252 -29.60 4.48 -3.03
C ASN A 252 -29.22 3.07 -3.51
N TYR A 253 -29.60 2.06 -2.73
CA TYR A 253 -29.34 0.63 -3.00
C TYR A 253 -29.89 0.16 -4.36
N GLU A 254 -30.98 0.76 -4.83
CA GLU A 254 -31.63 0.39 -6.10
C GLU A 254 -31.12 1.23 -7.30
N SER A 255 -30.16 2.13 -7.06
CA SER A 255 -29.60 2.98 -8.13
C SER A 255 -28.56 2.25 -8.99
N SER A 256 -28.20 2.87 -10.12
CA SER A 256 -27.20 2.31 -11.03
C SER A 256 -25.81 2.25 -10.39
N LEU A 257 -24.91 1.41 -10.93
CA LEU A 257 -23.51 1.35 -10.48
C LEU A 257 -22.82 2.72 -10.55
N GLU A 258 -23.13 3.52 -11.58
CA GLU A 258 -22.62 4.87 -11.74
C GLU A 258 -23.06 5.77 -10.57
N SER A 259 -24.36 5.77 -10.25
CA SER A 259 -24.89 6.57 -9.14
C SER A 259 -24.31 6.13 -7.79
N LYS A 260 -24.23 4.81 -7.53
CA LYS A 260 -23.57 4.26 -6.33
C LYS A 260 -22.11 4.72 -6.23
N ALA A 261 -21.35 4.61 -7.32
CA ALA A 261 -19.95 5.04 -7.35
C ALA A 261 -19.80 6.54 -7.02
N GLN A 262 -20.59 7.41 -7.67
CA GLN A 262 -20.53 8.85 -7.40
C GLN A 262 -20.91 9.21 -5.97
N SER A 263 -21.91 8.53 -5.38
CA SER A 263 -22.28 8.72 -3.97
C SER A 263 -21.16 8.31 -3.02
N LEU A 264 -20.55 7.14 -3.23
CA LEU A 264 -19.40 6.69 -2.42
C LEU A 264 -18.20 7.63 -2.51
N LYS A 265 -17.97 8.24 -3.69
CA LYS A 265 -16.89 9.22 -3.85
C LYS A 265 -17.10 10.46 -2.99
N LYS A 266 -18.35 10.91 -2.86
CA LYS A 266 -18.72 12.02 -1.96
C LYS A 266 -18.58 11.60 -0.50
N GLU A 267 -19.04 10.40 -0.13
CA GLU A 267 -18.91 9.87 1.22
C GLU A 267 -17.45 9.72 1.65
N PHE A 268 -16.57 9.25 0.76
CA PHE A 268 -15.13 9.21 1.03
C PHE A 268 -14.55 10.61 1.30
N ALA A 269 -14.99 11.64 0.57
CA ALA A 269 -14.56 13.01 0.84
C ALA A 269 -15.03 13.49 2.22
N LEU A 270 -16.29 13.22 2.58
CA LEU A 270 -16.82 13.52 3.92
C LEU A 270 -16.07 12.77 5.03
N ALA A 271 -15.67 11.52 4.77
CA ALA A 271 -14.87 10.72 5.69
C ALA A 271 -13.51 11.38 5.97
N CYS A 272 -12.83 11.86 4.92
CA CYS A 272 -11.55 12.55 5.02
C CYS A 272 -11.65 13.87 5.80
N ASP A 273 -12.78 14.57 5.71
CA ASP A 273 -13.01 15.83 6.42
C ASP A 273 -13.33 15.61 7.91
N GLY A 274 -14.09 14.56 8.22
CA GLY A 274 -14.60 14.30 9.57
C GLY A 274 -13.69 13.43 10.45
N ARG A 275 -12.90 12.53 9.85
CA ARG A 275 -12.19 11.46 10.57
C ARG A 275 -10.75 11.31 10.09
N THR A 276 -9.93 10.65 10.90
CA THR A 276 -8.63 10.17 10.40
C THR A 276 -8.82 8.85 9.67
N VAL A 277 -8.77 8.90 8.33
CA VAL A 277 -8.79 7.72 7.48
C VAL A 277 -7.38 7.14 7.38
N TYR A 278 -7.22 5.83 7.57
CA TYR A 278 -5.95 5.12 7.40
C TYR A 278 -6.16 3.78 6.70
N ARG A 279 -5.06 3.15 6.25
CA ARG A 279 -5.12 1.83 5.64
C ARG A 279 -4.53 0.76 6.55
N TYR A 280 -5.22 -0.35 6.66
CA TYR A 280 -4.64 -1.59 7.18
C TYR A 280 -4.12 -2.43 6.03
N ILE A 281 -2.91 -2.96 6.13
CA ILE A 281 -2.25 -3.72 5.06
C ILE A 281 -1.85 -5.10 5.58
N ASN A 282 -2.31 -6.13 4.88
CA ASN A 282 -1.77 -7.47 5.04
C ASN A 282 -0.69 -7.69 3.99
N GLY A 283 0.57 -7.61 4.39
CA GLY A 283 1.72 -7.76 3.51
C GLY A 283 1.80 -9.14 2.86
N LEU A 284 1.20 -10.19 3.43
CA LEU A 284 1.22 -11.54 2.84
C LEU A 284 0.25 -11.66 1.66
N SER A 285 -0.98 -11.16 1.78
CA SER A 285 -1.98 -11.14 0.70
C SER A 285 -1.90 -9.89 -0.20
N LEU A 286 -1.13 -8.88 0.22
CA LEU A 286 -1.06 -7.54 -0.40
C LEU A 286 -2.39 -6.76 -0.35
N GLN A 287 -3.38 -7.28 0.38
CA GLN A 287 -4.68 -6.65 0.54
C GLN A 287 -4.56 -5.42 1.44
N LYS A 288 -5.28 -4.37 1.06
CA LYS A 288 -5.43 -3.15 1.84
C LYS A 288 -6.88 -2.96 2.23
N GLU A 289 -7.12 -2.31 3.35
CA GLU A 289 -8.46 -2.01 3.85
C GLU A 289 -8.48 -0.56 4.32
N GLU A 290 -9.49 0.19 3.90
CA GLU A 290 -9.82 1.49 4.49
C GLU A 290 -10.35 1.30 5.91
N ARG A 291 -9.84 2.09 6.86
CA ARG A 291 -10.28 2.11 8.26
C ARG A 291 -10.29 3.54 8.80
N TYR A 292 -11.01 3.73 9.90
CA TYR A 292 -11.26 5.06 10.47
C TYR A 292 -10.83 5.12 11.93
N LEU A 293 -10.39 6.30 12.35
CA LEU A 293 -10.23 6.65 13.76
C LEU A 293 -11.12 7.84 14.09
N ASP A 294 -12.03 7.62 15.03
CA ASP A 294 -12.81 8.67 15.68
C ASP A 294 -12.07 9.16 16.92
N ASP A 295 -11.17 10.11 16.72
CA ASP A 295 -10.41 10.72 17.82
C ASP A 295 -10.14 12.18 17.50
N GLU A 296 -10.92 13.06 18.12
CA GLU A 296 -10.78 14.51 17.93
C GLU A 296 -9.41 15.03 18.34
N SER A 297 -8.73 14.36 19.29
CA SER A 297 -7.39 14.77 19.73
C SER A 297 -6.32 14.61 18.64
N LEU A 298 -6.58 13.82 17.60
CA LEU A 298 -5.69 13.69 16.44
C LEU A 298 -5.90 14.81 15.41
N ARG A 299 -7.06 15.48 15.45
CA ARG A 299 -7.45 16.55 14.52
C ARG A 299 -7.05 17.94 15.02
N ALA A 300 -6.55 18.05 16.25
CA ALA A 300 -5.94 19.28 16.72
C ALA A 300 -4.75 19.67 15.84
N GLU A 301 -4.60 20.97 15.58
CA GLU A 301 -3.48 21.56 14.84
C GLU A 301 -2.12 21.09 15.36
N LEU A 302 -1.95 21.13 16.69
CA LEU A 302 -0.84 20.53 17.41
C LEU A 302 -1.36 19.54 18.47
N PRO A 303 -1.35 18.23 18.21
CA PRO A 303 -1.93 17.26 19.12
C PRO A 303 -1.01 16.96 20.30
N GLU A 304 -1.58 16.87 21.52
CA GLU A 304 -0.79 16.66 22.74
C GLU A 304 -0.03 15.32 22.73
N TYR A 305 1.29 15.41 22.95
CA TYR A 305 2.16 14.25 23.14
C TYR A 305 3.15 14.49 24.29
N SER A 306 2.87 13.89 25.46
CA SER A 306 3.60 14.11 26.71
C SER A 306 5.12 13.91 26.63
N SER A 307 5.59 12.79 26.06
CA SER A 307 7.04 12.50 25.97
C SER A 307 7.78 13.50 25.08
N ILE A 308 7.19 13.87 23.94
CA ILE A 308 7.72 14.92 23.05
C ILE A 308 7.70 16.27 23.76
N ASN A 309 6.57 16.66 24.35
CA ASN A 309 6.41 17.93 25.07
C ASN A 309 7.45 18.11 26.19
N GLN A 310 7.66 17.08 27.00
CA GLN A 310 8.67 17.09 28.04
C GLN A 310 10.09 17.24 27.45
N MET A 311 10.38 16.54 26.36
CA MET A 311 11.65 16.61 25.66
C MET A 311 11.90 18.00 25.05
N LEU A 312 10.90 18.60 24.39
CA LEU A 312 10.95 19.95 23.80
C LEU A 312 11.27 21.00 24.86
N LYS A 313 10.58 20.94 26.02
CA LYS A 313 10.82 21.86 27.14
C LYS A 313 12.23 21.72 27.70
N ASN A 314 12.63 20.49 28.03
CA ASN A 314 13.84 20.26 28.82
C ASN A 314 15.13 20.33 28.00
N SER A 315 15.08 19.97 26.72
CA SER A 315 16.28 19.82 25.88
C SER A 315 16.44 20.93 24.84
N PHE A 316 15.34 21.56 24.43
CA PHE A 316 15.33 22.57 23.38
C PHE A 316 14.77 23.93 23.82
N ASN A 317 14.13 24.00 25.00
CA ASN A 317 13.46 25.20 25.49
C ASN A 317 12.46 25.78 24.47
N LEU A 318 11.67 24.91 23.85
CA LEU A 318 10.63 25.27 22.89
C LEU A 318 9.26 25.30 23.58
N ASP A 319 8.41 26.25 23.16
CA ASP A 319 7.01 26.35 23.57
C ASP A 319 6.16 25.45 22.66
N PHE A 320 5.07 24.86 23.18
CA PHE A 320 4.28 23.86 22.43
C PHE A 320 2.83 23.72 22.91
N TYR A 321 2.30 24.68 23.68
CA TYR A 321 0.91 24.59 24.15
C TYR A 321 -0.08 24.80 23.01
N PHE A 322 0.27 25.66 22.05
CA PHE A 322 -0.46 25.87 20.80
C PHE A 322 0.47 25.76 19.58
N GLU A 323 -0.10 25.46 18.41
CA GLU A 323 0.68 25.37 17.16
C GLU A 323 1.49 26.64 16.91
N TYR A 324 0.85 27.82 16.96
CA TYR A 324 1.53 29.10 16.70
C TYR A 324 2.71 29.36 17.68
N GLU A 325 2.67 28.86 18.91
CA GLU A 325 3.76 29.01 19.87
C GLU A 325 4.93 28.10 19.50
N TYR A 326 4.63 26.87 19.08
CA TYR A 326 5.63 25.94 18.58
C TYR A 326 6.29 26.47 17.31
N GLU A 327 5.51 26.97 16.35
CA GLU A 327 6.04 27.61 15.15
C GLU A 327 6.96 28.79 15.45
N ASN A 328 6.53 29.70 16.32
CA ASN A 328 7.30 30.89 16.67
C ASN A 328 8.59 30.54 17.45
N SER A 329 8.52 29.55 18.35
CA SER A 329 9.70 29.09 19.09
C SER A 329 10.70 28.38 18.16
N LEU A 330 10.24 27.60 17.18
CA LEU A 330 11.09 26.99 16.14
C LEU A 330 11.79 28.05 15.28
N MET A 331 11.08 29.09 14.83
CA MET A 331 11.68 30.18 14.06
C MET A 331 12.78 30.89 14.85
N LYS A 332 12.54 31.18 16.13
CA LYS A 332 13.56 31.74 17.04
C LYS A 332 14.74 30.78 17.21
N TYR A 333 14.46 29.49 17.38
CA TYR A 333 15.46 28.45 17.55
C TYR A 333 16.37 28.32 16.32
N TYR A 334 15.83 28.29 15.10
CA TYR A 334 16.64 28.28 13.88
C TYR A 334 17.43 29.57 13.69
N SER A 335 16.80 30.72 13.93
CA SER A 335 17.45 32.03 13.85
C SER A 335 18.64 32.14 14.82
N ALA A 336 18.48 31.68 16.06
CA ALA A 336 19.54 31.69 17.06
C ALA A 336 20.74 30.78 16.71
N ASN A 337 20.50 29.70 15.95
CA ASN A 337 21.55 28.80 15.49
C ASN A 337 22.22 29.28 14.17
N GLY A 338 21.56 30.15 13.39
CA GLY A 338 22.12 30.76 12.19
C GLY A 338 22.69 29.75 11.21
N LYS A 339 24.03 29.72 11.06
CA LYS A 339 24.72 28.78 10.16
C LYS A 339 24.64 27.32 10.61
N ASP A 340 24.40 27.07 11.89
CA ASP A 340 24.28 25.72 12.45
C ASP A 340 22.82 25.23 12.48
N CYS A 341 21.90 25.91 11.77
CA CYS A 341 20.48 25.56 11.72
C CYS A 341 20.22 24.12 11.24
N GLU A 342 21.07 23.59 10.34
CA GLU A 342 21.00 22.18 9.92
C GLU A 342 21.19 21.24 11.13
N SER A 343 22.25 21.45 11.92
CA SER A 343 22.53 20.64 13.11
C SER A 343 21.44 20.78 14.16
N ALA A 344 20.89 21.99 14.30
CA ALA A 344 19.78 22.27 15.20
C ALA A 344 18.50 21.49 14.81
N PHE A 345 18.14 21.49 13.53
CA PHE A 345 17.02 20.72 12.98
C PHE A 345 17.23 19.21 13.15
N LEU A 346 18.39 18.68 12.75
CA LEU A 346 18.67 17.25 12.84
C LEU A 346 18.70 16.75 14.29
N SER A 347 19.13 17.59 15.23
CA SER A 347 19.10 17.28 16.67
C SER A 347 17.67 17.18 17.20
N LEU A 348 16.82 18.15 16.84
CA LEU A 348 15.40 18.14 17.19
C LEU A 348 14.68 16.92 16.59
N LEU A 349 14.90 16.66 15.29
CA LEU A 349 14.34 15.51 14.60
C LEU A 349 14.75 14.20 15.28
N LYS A 350 16.04 14.03 15.58
CA LYS A 350 16.55 12.85 16.31
C LYS A 350 15.78 12.67 17.61
N ALA A 351 15.56 13.73 18.38
CA ALA A 351 14.88 13.67 19.67
C ALA A 351 13.38 13.31 19.54
N ILE A 352 12.68 13.86 18.55
CA ILE A 352 11.27 13.50 18.27
C ILE A 352 11.18 12.03 17.85
N LEU A 353 11.99 11.60 16.88
CA LEU A 353 12.03 10.21 16.41
C LEU A 353 12.37 9.25 17.55
N LYS A 354 13.23 9.68 18.48
CA LYS A 354 13.61 8.90 19.65
C LYS A 354 12.43 8.66 20.60
N CYS A 355 11.64 9.69 20.89
CA CYS A 355 10.45 9.58 21.74
C CYS A 355 9.46 8.59 21.13
N VAL A 356 9.06 8.78 19.87
CA VAL A 356 8.08 7.91 19.21
C VAL A 356 8.62 6.48 19.04
N SER A 357 9.90 6.30 18.71
CA SER A 357 10.52 4.96 18.60
C SER A 357 10.45 4.20 19.91
N ASN A 358 10.70 4.87 21.04
CA ASN A 358 10.67 4.25 22.36
C ASN A 358 9.23 3.92 22.78
N ASP A 359 8.31 4.87 22.62
CA ASP A 359 6.91 4.74 23.04
C ASP A 359 6.12 3.70 22.23
N THR A 360 6.59 3.39 21.03
CA THR A 360 6.02 2.36 20.13
C THR A 360 6.88 1.10 20.02
N LYS A 361 8.00 1.02 20.76
CA LYS A 361 8.95 -0.09 20.69
C LYS A 361 9.38 -0.43 19.25
N SER A 362 9.63 0.59 18.45
CA SER A 362 10.07 0.44 17.07
C SER A 362 11.56 0.10 17.00
N ASP A 363 11.95 -0.76 16.06
CA ASP A 363 13.37 -1.06 15.78
C ASP A 363 13.99 -0.01 14.85
N LEU A 364 13.17 0.68 14.06
CA LEU A 364 13.57 1.86 13.27
C LEU A 364 12.45 2.91 13.33
N ALA A 365 12.83 4.17 13.50
CA ALA A 365 11.98 5.33 13.28
C ALA A 365 12.70 6.28 12.34
N PHE A 366 12.02 6.81 11.32
CA PHE A 366 12.69 7.66 10.34
C PHE A 366 11.74 8.60 9.65
N SER A 367 12.32 9.66 9.09
CA SER A 367 11.62 10.59 8.22
C SER A 367 12.45 10.86 6.97
N ARG A 368 11.79 11.32 5.93
CA ARG A 368 12.37 11.68 4.63
C ARG A 368 11.94 13.08 4.24
N PHE A 369 12.80 13.75 3.49
CA PHE A 369 12.71 15.18 3.21
C PHE A 369 13.30 15.48 1.83
N PHE A 370 13.23 16.75 1.45
CA PHE A 370 14.05 17.26 0.37
C PHE A 370 15.44 17.65 0.89
N CYS A 371 16.51 17.26 0.19
CA CYS A 371 17.89 17.57 0.59
C CYS A 371 18.23 19.02 0.27
N ASP A 372 18.03 19.42 -0.98
CA ASP A 372 18.47 20.72 -1.50
C ASP A 372 17.35 21.74 -1.38
N ILE A 373 16.96 22.05 -0.14
CA ILE A 373 15.77 22.87 0.19
C ILE A 373 15.83 24.23 -0.52
N GLY A 374 16.98 24.91 -0.51
CA GLY A 374 17.14 26.20 -1.17
C GLY A 374 16.88 26.14 -2.68
N LEU A 375 17.32 25.06 -3.34
CA LEU A 375 17.07 24.82 -4.75
C LEU A 375 15.57 24.61 -5.02
N LEU A 376 14.88 23.83 -4.18
CA LEU A 376 13.44 23.59 -4.33
C LEU A 376 12.63 24.88 -4.16
N ILE A 377 12.96 25.71 -3.16
CA ILE A 377 12.34 27.02 -2.95
C ILE A 377 12.52 27.87 -4.22
N ARG A 378 13.73 27.98 -4.74
CA ARG A 378 14.03 28.76 -5.95
C ARG A 378 13.24 28.27 -7.16
N LEU A 379 13.32 26.98 -7.48
CA LEU A 379 12.64 26.42 -8.66
C LEU A 379 11.12 26.54 -8.57
N THR A 380 10.56 26.41 -7.36
CA THR A 380 9.13 26.61 -7.13
C THR A 380 8.73 28.07 -7.35
N LYS A 381 9.51 29.03 -6.82
CA LYS A 381 9.29 30.47 -7.01
C LYS A 381 9.37 30.87 -8.49
N GLU A 382 10.31 30.29 -9.23
CA GLU A 382 10.50 30.50 -10.68
C GLU A 382 9.53 29.68 -11.55
N GLN A 383 8.64 28.88 -10.94
CA GLN A 383 7.68 27.99 -11.61
C GLN A 383 8.33 26.99 -12.60
N LYS A 384 9.57 26.59 -12.33
CA LYS A 384 10.36 25.64 -13.13
C LYS A 384 10.04 24.20 -12.78
N TYR A 385 8.78 23.80 -12.94
CA TYR A 385 8.29 22.50 -12.47
C TYR A 385 8.89 21.30 -13.20
N GLN A 386 9.20 21.44 -14.50
CA GLN A 386 9.91 20.39 -15.24
C GLN A 386 11.30 20.14 -14.63
N GLU A 387 12.05 21.21 -14.31
CA GLU A 387 13.36 21.08 -13.68
C GLU A 387 13.27 20.37 -12.32
N ILE A 388 12.19 20.59 -11.55
CA ILE A 388 11.93 19.86 -10.29
C ILE A 388 11.69 18.37 -10.56
N CYS A 389 10.92 18.01 -11.58
CA CYS A 389 10.63 16.63 -11.96
C CYS A 389 11.86 15.88 -12.49
N ASP A 390 12.79 16.61 -13.11
CA ASP A 390 14.04 16.09 -13.68
C ASP A 390 15.14 15.88 -12.62
N LEU A 391 14.94 16.35 -11.38
CA LEU A 391 15.87 16.11 -10.29
C LEU A 391 15.98 14.60 -10.02
N ASN A 392 17.18 14.15 -9.67
CA ASN A 392 17.47 12.75 -9.39
C ASN A 392 17.45 12.43 -7.87
N PRO A 393 17.53 11.15 -7.45
CA PRO A 393 17.44 10.75 -6.04
C PRO A 393 18.43 11.44 -5.09
N ARG A 394 19.53 12.01 -5.60
CA ARG A 394 20.51 12.73 -4.78
C ARG A 394 19.94 14.02 -4.17
N HIS A 395 18.84 14.57 -4.69
CA HIS A 395 18.21 15.80 -4.20
C HIS A 395 17.23 15.54 -3.05
N TYR A 396 17.11 14.29 -2.61
CA TYR A 396 16.23 13.86 -1.52
C TYR A 396 17.07 13.45 -0.31
N TYR A 397 16.44 13.42 0.86
CA TYR A 397 17.08 13.10 2.13
C TYR A 397 16.24 12.09 2.94
N CYS A 398 16.91 11.29 3.78
CA CYS A 398 16.23 10.43 4.74
C CYS A 398 17.10 10.24 5.98
N TYR A 399 16.54 10.56 7.15
CA TYR A 399 17.17 10.40 8.46
C TYR A 399 16.62 9.15 9.14
N VAL A 400 17.44 8.11 9.25
CA VAL A 400 17.04 6.85 9.90
C VAL A 400 17.59 6.77 11.32
N LEU A 401 16.72 6.64 12.30
CA LEU A 401 17.08 6.40 13.70
C LEU A 401 16.81 4.94 14.09
N PRO A 402 17.86 4.14 14.34
CA PRO A 402 17.70 2.82 14.95
C PRO A 402 17.15 2.91 16.37
N GLY A 403 16.18 2.07 16.71
CA GLY A 403 15.64 1.94 18.06
C GLY A 403 16.64 1.29 19.01
N ASP A 404 16.50 1.56 20.31
CA ASP A 404 17.47 1.06 21.33
C ASP A 404 17.61 -0.45 21.33
N ASN A 405 16.52 -1.16 21.13
CA ASN A 405 16.50 -2.62 21.09
C ASN A 405 17.40 -3.15 19.97
N MET A 406 17.26 -2.58 18.77
CA MET A 406 18.08 -2.93 17.60
C MET A 406 19.55 -2.55 17.83
N VAL A 407 19.80 -1.36 18.38
CA VAL A 407 21.16 -0.90 18.71
C VAL A 407 21.84 -1.84 19.70
N ARG A 408 21.16 -2.29 20.75
CA ARG A 408 21.70 -3.23 21.74
C ARG A 408 21.98 -4.61 21.16
N LYS A 409 21.08 -5.14 20.34
CA LYS A 409 21.15 -6.52 19.82
C LYS A 409 22.09 -6.70 18.64
N MET A 410 22.31 -5.67 17.83
CA MET A 410 23.01 -5.79 16.55
C MET A 410 24.39 -5.11 16.53
N PRO A 411 25.38 -5.66 15.79
CA PRO A 411 26.64 -4.96 15.54
C PRO A 411 26.42 -3.64 14.81
N SER A 412 27.16 -2.58 15.20
CA SER A 412 26.94 -1.23 14.69
C SER A 412 27.09 -1.12 13.16
N VAL A 413 27.98 -1.92 12.57
CA VAL A 413 28.17 -1.98 11.11
C VAL A 413 26.95 -2.57 10.40
N ILE A 414 26.30 -3.58 10.99
CA ILE A 414 25.12 -4.21 10.42
C ILE A 414 23.93 -3.26 10.52
N THR A 415 23.71 -2.66 11.69
CA THR A 415 22.66 -1.65 11.89
C THR A 415 22.84 -0.47 10.92
N ALA A 416 24.07 0.01 10.72
CA ALA A 416 24.36 1.07 9.75
C ALA A 416 24.08 0.63 8.30
N ASN A 417 24.33 -0.64 7.93
CA ASN A 417 23.97 -1.15 6.61
C ASN A 417 22.45 -1.16 6.40
N VAL A 418 21.68 -1.56 7.41
CA VAL A 418 20.20 -1.51 7.36
C VAL A 418 19.73 -0.07 7.20
N ALA A 419 20.24 0.85 8.03
CA ALA A 419 19.90 2.28 7.94
C ALA A 419 20.22 2.85 6.54
N MET A 420 21.39 2.54 5.96
CA MET A 420 21.74 2.97 4.61
C MET A 420 20.83 2.36 3.53
N ALA A 421 20.46 1.08 3.65
CA ALA A 421 19.54 0.44 2.70
C ALA A 421 18.16 1.10 2.73
N VAL A 422 17.65 1.42 3.93
CA VAL A 422 16.41 2.19 4.10
C VAL A 422 16.54 3.58 3.50
N THR A 423 17.62 4.33 3.82
CA THR A 423 17.88 5.65 3.23
C THR A 423 17.82 5.59 1.71
N THR A 424 18.61 4.72 1.06
CA THR A 424 18.65 4.62 -0.42
C THR A 424 17.27 4.31 -1.01
N ARG A 425 16.52 3.37 -0.40
CA ARG A 425 15.15 3.04 -0.85
C ARG A 425 14.20 4.22 -0.70
N MET A 426 14.34 5.03 0.36
CA MET A 426 13.51 6.21 0.60
C MET A 426 13.85 7.38 -0.33
N LEU A 427 15.12 7.57 -0.69
CA LEU A 427 15.49 8.55 -1.71
C LEU A 427 14.85 8.23 -3.06
N TYR A 428 14.88 6.95 -3.44
CA TYR A 428 14.21 6.45 -4.65
C TYR A 428 12.69 6.69 -4.61
N ASN A 429 12.02 6.41 -3.48
CA ASN A 429 10.60 6.76 -3.33
C ASN A 429 10.34 8.26 -3.57
N GLY A 430 11.25 9.14 -3.12
CA GLY A 430 10.99 10.58 -3.19
C GLY A 430 11.08 11.10 -4.59
N TRP A 431 12.10 10.63 -5.28
CA TRP A 431 12.23 10.82 -6.70
C TRP A 431 11.00 10.36 -7.48
N HIS A 432 10.42 9.20 -7.14
CA HIS A 432 9.24 8.67 -7.82
C HIS A 432 7.92 9.38 -7.50
N TYR A 433 7.75 9.97 -6.33
CA TYR A 433 6.50 10.66 -5.98
C TYR A 433 6.47 12.10 -6.48
N MET A 434 7.63 12.74 -6.70
CA MET A 434 7.69 14.15 -7.08
C MET A 434 6.83 14.51 -8.31
N PRO A 435 6.84 13.75 -9.42
CA PRO A 435 6.05 14.10 -10.61
C PRO A 435 4.53 14.15 -10.35
N ALA A 436 4.03 13.37 -9.39
CA ALA A 436 2.61 13.33 -9.05
C ALA A 436 2.08 14.66 -8.48
N ASN A 437 2.97 15.57 -8.03
CA ASN A 437 2.60 16.91 -7.57
C ASN A 437 2.31 17.90 -8.72
N PHE A 438 2.53 17.48 -9.97
CA PHE A 438 2.43 18.35 -11.15
C PHE A 438 1.53 17.80 -12.26
N LEU A 439 0.67 16.82 -11.96
CA LEU A 439 -0.18 16.17 -12.98
C LEU A 439 -1.17 17.12 -13.67
N SER A 440 -1.58 18.20 -13.00
CA SER A 440 -2.43 19.25 -13.57
C SER A 440 -1.65 20.34 -14.30
N SER A 441 -0.31 20.30 -14.27
CA SER A 441 0.54 21.33 -14.86
C SER A 441 0.85 21.04 -16.32
N GLN A 442 0.43 21.92 -17.22
CA GLN A 442 0.71 21.80 -18.66
C GLN A 442 2.20 21.98 -19.00
N SER A 443 3.00 22.56 -18.09
CA SER A 443 4.44 22.78 -18.30
C SER A 443 5.31 21.58 -17.92
N VAL A 444 4.71 20.47 -17.50
CA VAL A 444 5.42 19.24 -17.11
C VAL A 444 5.07 18.10 -18.07
N ASP A 445 6.09 17.58 -18.75
CA ASP A 445 6.01 16.36 -19.54
C ASP A 445 6.54 15.16 -18.73
N ASN A 446 5.62 14.28 -18.33
CA ASN A 446 5.93 13.05 -17.61
C ASN A 446 5.96 11.80 -18.50
N SER A 447 5.82 11.93 -19.82
CA SER A 447 5.70 10.79 -20.74
C SER A 447 6.90 9.83 -20.71
N LYS A 448 8.09 10.33 -20.37
CA LYS A 448 9.34 9.54 -20.27
C LYS A 448 9.77 9.25 -18.82
N ARG A 449 8.94 9.62 -17.84
CA ARG A 449 9.29 9.59 -16.41
C ARG A 449 8.41 8.55 -15.70
N GLU A 450 9.01 7.49 -15.17
CA GLU A 450 8.28 6.56 -14.30
C GLU A 450 7.95 7.20 -12.95
N TYR A 451 6.69 7.32 -12.57
CA TYR A 451 6.32 7.86 -11.26
C TYR A 451 5.20 7.04 -10.62
N TYR A 452 5.00 7.28 -9.33
CA TYR A 452 3.87 6.74 -8.59
C TYR A 452 3.07 7.90 -8.02
N PHE A 453 1.75 7.73 -7.88
CA PHE A 453 0.93 8.68 -7.13
C PHE A 453 1.45 8.82 -5.71
N SER A 454 1.44 10.06 -5.21
CA SER A 454 1.79 10.37 -3.83
C SER A 454 0.90 9.59 -2.86
N ALA A 455 1.49 9.07 -1.80
CA ALA A 455 0.74 8.49 -0.69
C ALA A 455 0.06 9.63 0.08
N VAL A 456 -1.24 9.48 0.33
CA VAL A 456 -2.06 10.51 0.99
C VAL A 456 -2.75 10.02 2.24
N LEU A 457 -2.73 8.71 2.51
CA LEU A 457 -3.31 8.11 3.70
C LEU A 457 -2.22 7.47 4.57
N PRO A 458 -2.29 7.62 5.90
CA PRO A 458 -1.56 6.78 6.84
C PRO A 458 -1.81 5.30 6.58
N ASP A 459 -0.83 4.44 6.85
CA ASP A 459 -1.03 3.00 6.84
C ASP A 459 -0.28 2.25 7.95
N VAL A 460 -0.86 1.11 8.33
CA VAL A 460 -0.31 0.13 9.25
C VAL A 460 -0.26 -1.22 8.53
N ALA A 461 0.92 -1.83 8.45
CA ALA A 461 1.12 -3.11 7.79
C ALA A 461 1.58 -4.19 8.77
N LYS A 462 1.14 -5.42 8.51
CA LYS A 462 1.64 -6.65 9.12
C LYS A 462 2.08 -7.65 8.07
N LEU A 463 2.87 -8.65 8.47
CA LEU A 463 3.33 -9.72 7.58
C LEU A 463 4.08 -9.21 6.34
N ASP A 464 4.76 -8.07 6.46
CA ASP A 464 5.36 -7.35 5.33
C ASP A 464 6.69 -7.96 4.84
N LYS A 465 7.18 -8.99 5.55
CA LYS A 465 8.49 -9.62 5.33
C LYS A 465 8.56 -10.60 4.15
N TYR A 466 7.48 -10.88 3.43
CA TYR A 466 7.44 -12.02 2.50
C TYR A 466 7.70 -11.70 1.02
N HIS A 467 7.42 -10.48 0.56
CA HIS A 467 7.52 -10.13 -0.87
C HIS A 467 8.69 -9.21 -1.21
N HIS A 468 9.01 -8.26 -0.33
CA HIS A 468 10.08 -7.29 -0.60
C HIS A 468 11.42 -7.82 -0.08
N VAL A 469 12.38 -8.03 -0.99
CA VAL A 469 13.73 -8.54 -0.65
C VAL A 469 14.40 -7.77 0.50
N GLY A 470 14.18 -6.45 0.58
CA GLY A 470 14.68 -5.63 1.69
C GLY A 470 14.04 -5.97 3.04
N HIS A 471 12.72 -6.18 3.05
CA HIS A 471 11.98 -6.59 4.25
C HIS A 471 12.33 -8.03 4.65
N VAL A 472 12.42 -8.95 3.68
CA VAL A 472 12.83 -10.35 3.91
C VAL A 472 14.21 -10.40 4.59
N LYS A 473 15.19 -9.66 4.05
CA LYS A 473 16.57 -9.65 4.57
C LYS A 473 16.71 -8.96 5.93
N SER A 474 15.83 -8.00 6.23
CA SER A 474 15.86 -7.21 7.46
C SER A 474 14.83 -7.67 8.49
N GLU A 475 14.11 -8.75 8.20
CA GLU A 475 12.98 -9.29 8.98
C GLU A 475 11.95 -8.23 9.40
N VAL A 476 11.79 -7.18 8.59
CA VAL A 476 10.79 -6.12 8.82
C VAL A 476 9.42 -6.70 8.50
N ASN A 477 8.62 -6.87 9.54
CA ASN A 477 7.35 -7.57 9.43
C ASN A 477 6.16 -6.66 9.68
N ASN A 478 6.35 -5.59 10.45
CA ASN A 478 5.31 -4.64 10.79
C ASN A 478 5.79 -3.21 10.54
N THR A 479 4.95 -2.38 9.94
CA THR A 479 5.30 -0.97 9.62
C THR A 479 4.15 -0.02 9.90
N ILE A 480 4.48 1.22 10.26
CA ILE A 480 3.57 2.37 10.19
C ILE A 480 4.18 3.38 9.21
N ARG A 481 3.35 3.98 8.35
CA ARG A 481 3.71 5.12 7.52
C ARG A 481 2.68 6.23 7.65
N ILE A 482 3.12 7.43 7.98
CA ILE A 482 2.31 8.64 8.02
C ILE A 482 2.83 9.59 6.93
N PRO A 483 2.21 9.64 5.74
CA PRO A 483 2.58 10.64 4.74
C PRO A 483 2.12 12.02 5.18
N GLY A 484 2.75 13.06 4.64
CA GLY A 484 2.13 14.39 4.66
C GLY A 484 2.71 15.34 3.64
N GLU A 485 2.37 16.59 3.86
CA GLU A 485 2.50 17.69 2.90
C GLU A 485 3.32 18.84 3.47
N LEU A 486 3.94 19.59 2.57
CA LEU A 486 4.66 20.83 2.86
C LEU A 486 4.21 21.91 1.88
N TRP A 487 4.24 23.16 2.34
CA TRP A 487 3.89 24.33 1.55
C TRP A 487 5.15 25.10 1.18
N ILE A 488 5.36 25.32 -0.12
CA ILE A 488 6.53 26.04 -0.64
C ILE A 488 6.03 27.07 -1.65
N ASN A 489 6.23 28.36 -1.37
CA ASN A 489 5.78 29.48 -2.20
C ASN A 489 4.29 29.35 -2.62
N GLY A 490 3.42 28.99 -1.67
CA GLY A 490 1.97 28.85 -1.91
C GLY A 490 1.54 27.59 -2.66
N ARG A 491 2.47 26.67 -2.98
CA ARG A 491 2.17 25.36 -3.55
C ARG A 491 2.29 24.26 -2.50
N GLU A 492 1.27 23.40 -2.44
CA GLU A 492 1.30 22.15 -1.69
C GLU A 492 2.16 21.11 -2.42
N PHE A 493 3.05 20.46 -1.68
CA PHE A 493 3.81 19.30 -2.11
C PHE A 493 3.48 18.10 -1.22
N ARG A 494 2.79 17.11 -1.80
CA ARG A 494 2.39 15.87 -1.15
C ARG A 494 3.51 14.84 -1.18
N SER A 495 3.62 14.05 -0.11
CA SER A 495 4.60 12.96 0.01
C SER A 495 6.07 13.38 -0.15
N LEU A 496 6.42 14.66 0.03
CA LEU A 496 7.83 15.03 0.20
C LEU A 496 8.38 14.44 1.48
N MET A 497 7.53 14.39 2.50
CA MET A 497 7.83 13.81 3.79
C MET A 497 6.88 12.69 4.19
N ASP A 498 7.39 11.82 5.05
CA ASP A 498 6.60 10.88 5.82
C ASP A 498 7.33 10.52 7.11
N LEU A 499 6.58 10.17 8.18
CA LEU A 499 7.13 9.48 9.34
C LEU A 499 6.89 7.98 9.16
N ARG A 500 7.94 7.17 9.36
CA ARG A 500 7.84 5.71 9.31
C ARG A 500 8.41 5.06 10.53
N LEU A 501 7.72 4.01 10.97
CA LEU A 501 8.13 3.12 12.03
C LEU A 501 8.22 1.69 11.48
N MET A 502 9.23 0.93 11.90
CA MET A 502 9.40 -0.48 11.53
C MET A 502 9.72 -1.32 12.75
N ARG A 503 9.11 -2.50 12.83
CA ARG A 503 9.35 -3.50 13.87
C ARG A 503 9.68 -4.85 13.25
N GLN A 504 10.70 -5.50 13.80
CA GLN A 504 11.07 -6.87 13.49
C GLN A 504 10.20 -7.85 14.30
N GLY A 505 10.04 -9.07 13.78
CA GLY A 505 9.29 -10.13 14.47
C GLY A 505 7.77 -10.00 14.34
N ASP A 506 7.02 -10.77 15.12
CA ASP A 506 5.58 -10.97 14.88
C ASP A 506 4.66 -10.08 15.74
N GLU A 507 5.21 -9.20 16.60
CA GLU A 507 4.40 -8.25 17.40
C GLU A 507 3.87 -7.11 16.51
N GLU A 508 2.57 -7.14 16.21
CA GLU A 508 1.91 -6.13 15.38
C GLU A 508 1.86 -4.74 16.07
N TYR A 509 1.81 -3.67 15.28
CA TYR A 509 1.50 -2.34 15.80
C TYR A 509 0.03 -2.25 16.21
N THR A 510 -0.22 -1.60 17.33
CA THR A 510 -1.58 -1.34 17.83
C THR A 510 -2.14 -0.03 17.28
N ILE A 511 -3.45 0.18 17.43
CA ILE A 511 -4.06 1.49 17.17
C ILE A 511 -3.45 2.59 18.05
N SER A 512 -3.06 2.27 19.29
CA SER A 512 -2.36 3.23 20.16
C SER A 512 -1.02 3.66 19.57
N ASP A 513 -0.29 2.73 18.94
CA ASP A 513 0.97 3.04 18.26
C ASP A 513 0.75 3.93 17.03
N LEU A 514 -0.30 3.66 16.25
CA LEU A 514 -0.71 4.52 15.14
C LEU A 514 -1.05 5.94 15.60
N LYS A 515 -1.84 6.08 16.67
CA LYS A 515 -2.17 7.39 17.27
C LYS A 515 -0.91 8.15 17.69
N LYS A 516 0.04 7.48 18.35
CA LYS A 516 1.34 8.08 18.69
C LYS A 516 2.10 8.53 17.45
N ALA A 517 2.16 7.71 16.40
CA ALA A 517 2.84 8.06 15.16
C ALA A 517 2.19 9.29 14.48
N LEU A 518 0.87 9.34 14.40
CA LEU A 518 0.12 10.49 13.86
C LEU A 518 0.44 11.77 14.63
N LYS A 519 0.41 11.72 15.96
CA LYS A 519 0.74 12.87 16.81
C LYS A 519 2.20 13.31 16.62
N ALA A 520 3.15 12.38 16.67
CA ALA A 520 4.57 12.69 16.46
C ALA A 520 4.84 13.29 15.08
N PHE A 521 4.14 12.82 14.05
CA PHE A 521 4.29 13.33 12.69
C PHE A 521 4.00 14.83 12.61
N LYS A 522 2.98 15.34 13.32
CA LYS A 522 2.69 16.79 13.33
C LYS A 522 3.86 17.64 13.85
N TYR A 523 4.55 17.20 14.90
CA TYR A 523 5.76 17.89 15.37
C TYR A 523 6.90 17.87 14.35
N VAL A 524 7.07 16.77 13.61
CA VAL A 524 8.08 16.66 12.54
C VAL A 524 7.71 17.54 11.35
N GLN A 525 6.44 17.54 10.93
CA GLN A 525 5.90 18.34 9.84
C GLN A 525 6.11 19.83 10.08
N ILE A 526 5.72 20.33 11.26
CA ILE A 526 5.89 21.75 11.60
C ILE A 526 7.38 22.11 11.72
N ALA A 527 8.22 21.24 12.30
CA ALA A 527 9.65 21.49 12.41
C ALA A 527 10.32 21.66 11.04
N GLU A 528 9.96 20.83 10.06
CA GLU A 528 10.46 20.95 8.68
C GLU A 528 9.86 22.15 7.96
N GLN A 529 8.56 22.39 8.07
CA GLN A 529 7.91 23.54 7.45
C GLN A 529 8.57 24.85 7.91
N LYS A 530 8.83 25.02 9.21
CA LYS A 530 9.50 26.22 9.73
C LYS A 530 10.98 26.31 9.31
N LEU A 531 11.66 25.18 9.06
CA LEU A 531 12.99 25.22 8.46
C LEU A 531 12.92 25.77 7.04
N ILE A 532 11.96 25.30 6.23
CA ILE A 532 11.74 25.81 4.87
C ILE A 532 11.40 27.30 4.90
N ASP A 533 10.49 27.73 5.77
CA ASP A 533 10.10 29.12 5.94
C ASP A 533 11.32 30.00 6.28
N TYR A 534 12.13 29.57 7.27
CA TYR A 534 13.36 30.26 7.66
C TYR A 534 14.37 30.40 6.51
N ILE A 535 14.61 29.33 5.73
CA ILE A 535 15.52 29.37 4.58
C ILE A 535 14.97 30.28 3.46
N SER A 536 13.65 30.27 3.27
CA SER A 536 12.95 31.13 2.31
C SER A 536 13.09 32.61 2.67
N ASP A 537 12.88 32.97 3.94
CA ASP A 537 13.01 34.34 4.45
C ASP A 537 14.43 34.90 4.26
N LEU A 538 15.44 34.04 4.43
CA LEU A 538 16.84 34.39 4.17
C LEU A 538 17.20 34.47 2.69
N ASN A 539 16.32 34.02 1.78
CA ASN A 539 16.60 33.79 0.37
C ASN A 539 17.87 32.94 0.15
N ASN A 540 18.12 31.97 1.04
CA ASN A 540 19.31 31.11 0.97
C ASN A 540 19.07 29.92 0.03
N TYR A 541 19.17 30.18 -1.28
CA TYR A 541 18.89 29.17 -2.30
C TYR A 541 19.98 28.08 -2.45
N ASP A 542 21.09 28.20 -1.71
CA ASP A 542 22.17 27.21 -1.66
C ASP A 542 22.08 26.28 -0.44
N PHE A 543 21.09 26.47 0.44
CA PHE A 543 20.92 25.62 1.62
C PHE A 543 20.59 24.17 1.23
N SER A 544 21.34 23.23 1.79
CA SER A 544 21.14 21.80 1.62
C SER A 544 21.48 21.04 2.90
N LEU A 545 20.79 19.94 3.14
CA LEU A 545 21.10 19.02 4.22
C LEU A 545 22.34 18.19 3.88
N THR A 546 23.27 18.04 4.81
CA THR A 546 24.46 17.21 4.67
C THR A 546 24.07 15.74 4.65
N LYS A 547 24.27 15.09 3.49
CA LYS A 547 23.91 13.67 3.30
C LYS A 547 24.53 12.75 4.34
N ILE A 548 23.69 11.91 4.92
CA ILE A 548 24.13 10.87 5.84
C ILE A 548 24.91 9.81 5.08
N THR A 549 26.10 9.50 5.59
CA THR A 549 26.93 8.41 5.07
C THR A 549 26.87 7.20 5.99
N LYS A 550 27.33 6.04 5.52
CA LYS A 550 27.51 4.87 6.36
C LYS A 550 28.39 5.16 7.60
N LYS A 551 29.43 5.97 7.43
CA LYS A 551 30.31 6.40 8.54
C LYS A 551 29.54 7.23 9.56
N THR A 552 28.69 8.15 9.10
CA THR A 552 27.79 8.95 9.95
C THR A 552 26.89 8.06 10.80
N TYR A 553 26.25 7.04 10.19
CA TYR A 553 25.43 6.09 10.95
C TYR A 553 26.24 5.25 11.94
N ILE A 554 27.42 4.75 11.57
CA ILE A 554 28.27 3.99 12.49
C ILE A 554 28.57 4.82 13.74
N ASN A 555 28.96 6.09 13.56
CA ASN A 555 29.25 6.99 14.67
C ASN A 555 28.02 7.26 15.54
N LEU A 556 26.86 7.53 14.92
CA LEU A 556 25.58 7.72 15.63
C LEU A 556 25.24 6.49 16.49
N ILE A 557 25.31 5.29 15.91
CA ILE A 557 24.97 4.04 16.61
C ILE A 557 25.97 3.76 17.75
N GLN A 558 27.26 4.07 17.55
CA GLN A 558 28.26 3.94 18.62
C GLN A 558 28.01 4.91 19.78
N LEU A 559 27.55 6.14 19.50
CA LEU A 559 27.13 7.08 20.54
C LEU A 559 25.92 6.55 21.30
N MET A 560 24.89 6.08 20.60
CA MET A 560 23.70 5.49 21.22
C MET A 560 24.03 4.27 22.10
N LYS A 561 25.06 3.49 21.76
CA LYS A 561 25.55 2.38 22.59
C LYS A 561 26.26 2.81 23.87
N LYS A 562 26.74 4.06 23.95
CA LYS A 562 27.37 4.61 25.16
C LYS A 562 26.36 5.28 26.09
N GLU A 563 25.25 5.75 25.52
CA GLU A 563 24.12 6.36 26.25
C GLU A 563 23.19 5.33 26.89
N ASN A 564 23.18 4.10 26.35
CA ASN A 564 22.51 2.91 26.91
C ASN A 564 23.48 2.10 27.76
#